data_AF-A0A1A3B716-F1
#
_entry.id   AF-A0A1A3B716-F1
#
_cell.length_a   1.000
_cell.length_b   1.000
_cell.length_c   1.000
_cell.angle_alpha   90.00
_cell.angle_beta   90.00
_cell.angle_gamma   90.00
#
_symmetry.space_group_name_H-M   'P 1'
#
loop_
_entity.id
_entity.type
_entity.pdbx_description
1 polymer ?
#
loop_
_entity_poly.entity_id
_entity_poly.type
_entity_poly.pdbx_seq_one_letter_code
_entity_poly.pdbx_strand_id
1 'polypeptide(L)'
;MLLVPAWVWRGGPVFRAVCLGIPAGVFMAALAFAESGVILSAPVVFVVISVFNGVMMARRMGKSWPAAIDLSPDERVAVSSAVRRGHQLAEARLAPAAVEYAGALRDAGRQARRWQWLVWLGGAAVLVLAAIDSVFATPRVATVSWLMVVLFAVEIFWWPRVRDRLLANAERTHEAACRALGQRRVDDA
;
A
#
# COMPACT_ATOMS: atom_id res chain seq x y z
N MET A 1 0.62 2.91 -2.40
CA MET A 1 1.45 2.64 -3.61
C MET A 1 1.97 1.22 -3.59
N LEU A 2 2.94 0.89 -2.72
CA LEU A 2 3.68 -0.40 -2.76
C LEU A 2 2.80 -1.65 -2.67
N LEU A 3 1.77 -1.66 -1.83
CA LEU A 3 0.85 -2.79 -1.68
C LEU A 3 -0.29 -2.84 -2.67
N VAL A 4 -0.62 -1.71 -3.31
CA VAL A 4 -1.86 -1.61 -4.06
C VAL A 4 -1.77 -2.59 -5.23
N PRO A 5 -2.65 -3.61 -5.29
CA PRO A 5 -2.64 -4.58 -6.36
C PRO A 5 -2.73 -3.91 -7.73
N ALA A 6 -2.07 -4.49 -8.75
CA ALA A 6 -2.10 -3.92 -10.11
C ALA A 6 -3.54 -3.76 -10.64
N TRP A 7 -4.44 -4.70 -10.32
CA TRP A 7 -5.84 -4.65 -10.73
C TRP A 7 -6.62 -3.45 -10.17
N VAL A 8 -6.22 -2.89 -9.01
CA VAL A 8 -6.87 -1.70 -8.42
C VAL A 8 -6.66 -0.47 -9.32
N TRP A 9 -5.62 -0.46 -10.15
CA TRP A 9 -5.38 0.61 -11.11
C TRP A 9 -6.34 0.63 -12.29
N ARG A 10 -7.03 -0.50 -12.55
CA ARG A 10 -8.02 -0.62 -13.62
C ARG A 10 -9.20 0.32 -13.42
N GLY A 11 -9.63 0.50 -12.17
CA GLY A 11 -10.77 1.35 -11.86
C GLY A 11 -10.42 2.83 -11.71
N GLY A 12 -11.44 3.68 -11.78
CA GLY A 12 -11.37 5.11 -11.50
C GLY A 12 -11.17 5.43 -10.01
N PRO A 13 -11.14 6.73 -9.65
CA PRO A 13 -10.91 7.18 -8.27
C PRO A 13 -11.87 6.57 -7.24
N VAL A 14 -13.15 6.42 -7.60
CA VAL A 14 -14.18 5.84 -6.74
C VAL A 14 -13.90 4.37 -6.47
N PHE A 15 -13.59 3.59 -7.51
CA PHE A 15 -13.25 2.17 -7.37
C PHE A 15 -12.04 1.98 -6.45
N ARG A 16 -10.99 2.80 -6.63
CA ARG A 16 -9.79 2.78 -5.78
C ARG A 16 -10.13 3.11 -4.34
N ALA A 17 -10.98 4.10 -4.11
CA ALA A 17 -11.40 4.49 -2.77
C ALA A 17 -12.18 3.36 -2.08
N VAL A 18 -13.10 2.71 -2.80
CA VAL A 18 -13.90 1.59 -2.28
C VAL A 18 -13.03 0.37 -1.96
N CYS A 19 -12.20 -0.07 -2.92
CA CYS A 19 -11.36 -1.26 -2.76
C CYS A 19 -10.32 -1.14 -1.65
N LEU A 20 -9.83 0.08 -1.37
CA LEU A 20 -8.85 0.33 -0.30
C LEU A 20 -9.52 0.70 1.02
N GLY A 21 -10.65 1.42 0.96
CA GLY A 21 -11.37 1.91 2.12
C GLY A 21 -12.11 0.81 2.87
N ILE A 22 -12.90 -0.02 2.17
CA ILE A 22 -13.74 -1.03 2.81
C ILE A 22 -12.93 -2.01 3.66
N PRO A 23 -11.85 -2.66 3.16
CA PRO A 23 -11.09 -3.61 3.97
C PRO A 23 -10.50 -2.96 5.23
N ALA A 24 -9.99 -1.73 5.11
CA ALA A 24 -9.46 -0.98 6.25
C ALA A 24 -10.56 -0.62 7.26
N GLY A 25 -11.74 -0.20 6.78
CA GLY A 25 -12.88 0.12 7.63
C GLY A 25 -13.43 -1.10 8.35
N VAL A 26 -13.57 -2.25 7.67
CA VAL A 26 -14.01 -3.50 8.29
C VAL A 26 -13.05 -3.90 9.40
N PHE A 27 -11.74 -3.86 9.12
CA PHE A 27 -10.72 -4.20 10.10
C PHE A 27 -10.77 -3.30 11.33
N MET A 28 -10.82 -1.97 11.13
CA MET A 28 -10.88 -1.01 12.24
C MET A 28 -12.21 -1.05 13.00
N ALA A 29 -13.32 -1.34 12.32
CA ALA A 29 -14.62 -1.50 12.96
C ALA A 29 -14.68 -2.74 13.86
N ALA A 30 -14.10 -3.87 13.40
CA ALA A 30 -13.99 -5.07 14.20
C ALA A 30 -13.14 -4.83 15.46
N LEU A 31 -12.05 -4.08 15.33
CA LEU A 31 -11.23 -3.68 16.47
C LEU A 31 -11.99 -2.79 17.45
N ALA A 32 -12.62 -1.72 16.94
CA ALA A 32 -13.37 -0.78 17.77
C ALA A 32 -14.50 -1.48 18.54
N PHE A 33 -15.16 -2.44 17.90
CA PHE A 33 -16.15 -3.29 18.54
C PHE A 33 -15.54 -4.16 19.63
N ALA A 34 -14.41 -4.83 19.33
CA ALA A 34 -13.73 -5.72 20.25
C ALA A 34 -13.26 -5.01 21.53
N GLU A 35 -12.76 -3.76 21.40
CA GLU A 35 -12.32 -2.97 22.55
C GLU A 35 -13.46 -2.33 23.33
N SER A 36 -14.42 -1.68 22.63
CA SER A 36 -15.48 -0.94 23.33
C SER A 36 -16.59 -1.83 23.86
N GLY A 37 -16.84 -2.99 23.24
CA GLY A 37 -18.02 -3.81 23.47
C GLY A 37 -19.35 -3.15 23.04
N VAL A 38 -19.31 -1.94 22.47
CA VAL A 38 -20.48 -1.17 22.06
C VAL A 38 -20.76 -1.42 20.58
N ILE A 39 -21.93 -1.99 20.27
CA ILE A 39 -22.35 -2.30 18.89
C ILE A 39 -22.31 -1.06 17.98
N LEU A 40 -22.64 0.12 18.51
CA LEU A 40 -22.67 1.37 17.75
C LEU A 40 -21.28 1.88 17.33
N SER A 41 -20.19 1.45 17.99
CA SER A 41 -18.83 1.89 17.64
C SER A 41 -18.41 1.36 16.26
N ALA A 42 -18.78 0.12 15.94
CA ALA A 42 -18.41 -0.56 14.70
C ALA A 42 -18.88 0.18 13.44
N PRO A 43 -20.17 0.51 13.26
CA PRO A 43 -20.64 1.21 12.05
C PRO A 43 -20.07 2.63 11.94
N VAL A 44 -19.91 3.35 13.05
CA VAL A 44 -19.33 4.70 13.04
C VAL A 44 -17.87 4.65 12.57
N VAL A 45 -17.05 3.79 13.18
CA VAL A 45 -15.65 3.63 12.79
C VAL A 45 -15.54 3.10 11.36
N PHE A 46 -16.37 2.14 10.97
CA PHE A 46 -16.42 1.63 9.60
C PHE A 46 -16.61 2.75 8.58
N VAL A 47 -17.62 3.60 8.75
CA VAL A 47 -17.94 4.69 7.81
C VAL A 47 -16.80 5.70 7.76
N VAL A 48 -16.36 6.19 8.92
CA VAL A 48 -15.32 7.22 8.99
C VAL A 48 -14.01 6.72 8.38
N ILE A 49 -13.54 5.53 8.77
CA ILE A 49 -12.28 4.98 8.29
C ILE A 49 -12.36 4.60 6.81
N SER A 50 -13.46 3.96 6.37
CA SER A 50 -13.60 3.56 4.97
C SER A 50 -13.55 4.76 4.03
N VAL A 51 -14.31 5.81 4.35
CA VAL A 51 -14.39 7.02 3.52
C VAL A 51 -13.07 7.78 3.56
N PHE A 52 -12.57 8.08 4.76
CA PHE A 52 -11.36 8.89 4.90
C PHE A 52 -10.14 8.19 4.28
N ASN A 53 -9.92 6.91 4.62
CA ASN A 53 -8.78 6.16 4.12
C ASN A 53 -8.91 5.92 2.61
N GLY A 54 -10.10 5.51 2.14
CA GLY A 54 -10.36 5.30 0.71
C GLY A 54 -10.08 6.55 -0.12
N VAL A 55 -10.64 7.70 0.28
CA VAL A 55 -10.46 8.98 -0.44
C VAL A 55 -9.01 9.43 -0.38
N MET A 56 -8.38 9.43 0.80
CA MET A 56 -6.98 9.83 0.94
C MET A 56 -6.05 8.97 0.10
N MET A 57 -6.28 7.65 0.07
CA MET A 57 -5.43 6.74 -0.68
C MET A 57 -5.65 6.87 -2.19
N ALA A 58 -6.90 7.03 -2.65
CA ALA A 58 -7.20 7.31 -4.05
C ALA A 58 -6.54 8.62 -4.54
N ARG A 59 -6.60 9.69 -3.73
CA ARG A 59 -5.95 10.97 -4.05
C ARG A 59 -4.42 10.85 -4.06
N ARG A 60 -3.83 10.19 -3.06
CA ARG A 60 -2.38 9.91 -3.05
C ARG A 60 -1.97 9.12 -4.28
N MET A 61 -2.79 8.16 -4.72
CA MET A 61 -2.49 7.36 -5.91
C MET A 61 -2.45 8.17 -7.19
N GLY A 62 -3.41 9.07 -7.40
CA GLY A 62 -3.40 9.97 -8.55
C GLY A 62 -2.22 10.94 -8.53
N LYS A 63 -1.88 11.48 -7.35
CA LYS A 63 -0.77 12.42 -7.21
C LYS A 63 0.61 11.79 -7.47
N SER A 64 0.79 10.53 -7.10
CA SER A 64 2.10 9.87 -7.22
C SER A 64 2.40 9.32 -8.61
N TRP A 65 1.39 9.09 -9.45
CA TRP A 65 1.60 8.65 -10.84
C TRP A 65 0.70 9.42 -11.81
N PRO A 66 1.04 10.69 -12.10
CA PRO A 66 0.32 11.53 -13.07
C PRO A 66 0.12 10.89 -14.45
N ALA A 67 1.14 10.23 -15.01
CA ALA A 67 1.04 9.59 -16.33
C ALA A 67 -0.03 8.49 -16.41
N ALA A 68 -0.56 8.01 -15.28
CA ALA A 68 -1.69 7.12 -15.30
C ALA A 68 -2.92 7.74 -15.99
N ILE A 69 -3.09 9.06 -15.96
CA ILE A 69 -4.29 9.73 -16.49
C ILE A 69 -4.45 9.49 -17.99
N ASP A 70 -3.34 9.57 -18.73
CA ASP A 70 -3.32 9.45 -20.19
C ASP A 70 -3.36 7.99 -20.70
N LEU A 71 -3.18 7.03 -19.80
CA LEU A 71 -3.22 5.60 -20.12
C LEU A 71 -4.63 5.04 -20.02
N SER A 72 -4.95 4.10 -20.91
CA SER A 72 -6.16 3.29 -20.80
C SER A 72 -6.13 2.39 -19.54
N PRO A 73 -7.30 1.93 -19.03
CA PRO A 73 -7.37 1.06 -17.86
C PRO A 73 -6.49 -0.19 -17.94
N ASP A 74 -6.41 -0.82 -19.11
CA ASP A 74 -5.64 -2.05 -19.29
C ASP A 74 -4.13 -1.75 -19.42
N GLU A 75 -3.75 -0.63 -20.05
CA GLU A 75 -2.35 -0.15 -20.07
C GLU A 75 -1.85 0.20 -18.67
N ARG A 76 -2.69 0.80 -17.80
CA ARG A 76 -2.33 1.07 -16.39
C ARG A 76 -2.01 -0.22 -15.63
N VAL A 77 -2.81 -1.26 -15.84
CA VAL A 77 -2.60 -2.57 -15.21
C VAL A 77 -1.36 -3.24 -15.77
N ALA A 78 -1.16 -3.19 -17.09
CA ALA A 78 0.01 -3.75 -17.76
C ALA A 78 1.31 -3.12 -17.24
N VAL A 79 1.38 -1.79 -17.20
CA VAL A 79 2.54 -1.04 -16.69
C VAL A 79 2.79 -1.34 -15.22
N SER A 80 1.77 -1.22 -14.37
CA SER A 80 1.93 -1.45 -12.93
C SER A 80 2.26 -2.91 -12.59
N SER A 81 1.72 -3.87 -13.32
CA SER A 81 2.03 -5.29 -13.18
C SER A 81 3.46 -5.60 -13.63
N ALA A 82 3.87 -5.08 -14.79
CA ALA A 82 5.20 -5.29 -15.34
C ALA A 82 6.28 -4.76 -14.39
N VAL A 83 6.15 -3.51 -13.93
CA VAL A 83 7.12 -2.89 -12.99
C VAL A 83 7.18 -3.64 -11.65
N ARG A 84 6.04 -4.08 -11.10
CA ARG A 84 6.03 -4.82 -9.81
C ARG A 84 6.59 -6.23 -9.93
N ARG A 85 6.47 -6.88 -11.10
CA ARG A 85 6.99 -8.23 -11.34
C ARG A 85 8.41 -8.25 -11.90
N GLY A 86 8.92 -7.12 -12.39
CA GLY A 86 10.24 -7.07 -13.03
C GLY A 86 10.21 -7.52 -14.50
N HIS A 87 9.04 -7.46 -15.15
CA HIS A 87 8.88 -7.93 -16.53
C HIS A 87 9.11 -6.79 -17.53
N GLN A 88 9.61 -7.13 -18.71
CA GLN A 88 9.71 -6.18 -19.81
C GLN A 88 8.31 -5.83 -20.35
N LEU A 89 8.14 -4.56 -20.74
CA LEU A 89 6.94 -4.11 -21.43
C LEU A 89 6.98 -4.56 -22.89
N ALA A 90 5.87 -5.13 -23.38
CA ALA A 90 5.73 -5.52 -24.77
C ALA A 90 5.73 -4.32 -25.73
N GLU A 91 5.32 -3.15 -25.26
CA GLU A 91 5.17 -1.95 -26.08
C GLU A 91 6.13 -0.84 -25.63
N ALA A 92 7.01 -0.40 -26.54
CA ALA A 92 7.98 0.66 -26.28
C ALA A 92 7.32 2.01 -25.92
N ARG A 93 6.08 2.26 -26.37
CA ARG A 93 5.32 3.49 -26.05
C ARG A 93 5.01 3.64 -24.57
N LEU A 94 4.95 2.54 -23.82
CA LEU A 94 4.62 2.52 -22.39
C LEU A 94 5.86 2.68 -21.49
N ALA A 95 7.07 2.68 -22.08
CA ALA A 95 8.32 2.78 -21.34
C ALA A 95 8.43 4.06 -20.48
N PRO A 96 8.05 5.27 -20.96
CA PRO A 96 8.09 6.47 -20.13
C PRO A 96 7.18 6.38 -18.90
N ALA A 97 5.96 5.83 -19.06
CA ALA A 97 5.02 5.67 -17.96
C ALA A 97 5.49 4.64 -16.92
N ALA A 98 6.22 3.60 -17.34
CA ALA A 98 6.85 2.65 -16.42
C ALA A 98 8.00 3.26 -15.62
N VAL A 99 8.81 4.13 -16.24
CA VAL A 99 9.88 4.86 -15.55
C VAL A 99 9.29 5.75 -14.45
N GLU A 100 8.22 6.49 -14.76
CA GLU A 100 7.53 7.33 -13.78
C GLU A 100 6.92 6.50 -12.64
N TYR A 101 6.27 5.37 -12.96
CA TYR A 101 5.71 4.47 -11.94
C TYR A 101 6.79 3.84 -11.05
N ALA A 102 7.94 3.46 -11.61
CA ALA A 102 9.08 2.97 -10.85
C ALA A 102 9.65 4.05 -9.91
N GLY A 103 9.72 5.31 -10.39
CA GLY A 103 10.06 6.47 -9.56
C GLY A 103 9.09 6.66 -8.39
N ALA A 104 7.79 6.62 -8.66
CA ALA A 104 6.74 6.70 -7.66
C ALA A 104 6.83 5.59 -6.60
N LEU A 105 7.21 4.37 -7.00
CA LEU A 105 7.47 3.25 -6.10
C LEU A 105 8.71 3.48 -5.24
N ARG A 106 9.80 4.04 -5.79
CA ARG A 106 11.01 4.38 -5.03
C ARG A 106 10.72 5.46 -3.99
N ASP A 107 10.00 6.52 -4.36
CA ASP A 107 9.63 7.59 -3.45
C ASP A 107 8.66 7.09 -2.36
N ALA A 108 7.70 6.24 -2.73
CA ALA A 108 6.88 5.54 -1.76
C ALA A 108 7.72 4.65 -0.83
N GLY A 109 8.78 4.01 -1.33
CA GLY A 109 9.73 3.22 -0.54
C GLY A 109 10.52 4.05 0.47
N ARG A 110 10.98 5.25 0.07
CA ARG A 110 11.64 6.20 0.97
C ARG A 110 10.69 6.68 2.07
N GLN A 111 9.47 7.05 1.70
CA GLN A 111 8.45 7.47 2.66
C GLN A 111 8.05 6.33 3.60
N ALA A 112 7.96 5.09 3.09
CA ALA A 112 7.66 3.91 3.89
C ALA A 112 8.71 3.65 4.97
N ARG A 113 9.99 3.96 4.71
CA ARG A 113 11.06 3.83 5.72
C ARG A 113 10.84 4.76 6.93
N ARG A 114 10.36 5.99 6.69
CA ARG A 114 9.96 6.91 7.77
C ARG A 114 8.75 6.37 8.55
N TRP A 115 7.76 5.84 7.84
CA TRP A 115 6.60 5.21 8.47
C TRP A 115 6.96 3.97 9.28
N GLN A 116 7.97 3.21 8.85
CA GLN A 116 8.41 2.02 9.56
C GLN A 116 8.92 2.34 10.98
N TRP A 117 9.57 3.49 11.17
CA TRP A 117 9.93 3.98 12.51
C TRP A 117 8.71 4.26 13.39
N LEU A 118 7.66 4.87 12.83
CA LEU A 118 6.40 5.09 13.55
C LEU A 118 5.71 3.77 13.88
N VAL A 119 5.75 2.78 12.99
CA VAL A 119 5.21 1.44 13.23
C VAL A 119 5.99 0.72 14.33
N TRP A 120 7.32 0.84 14.38
CA TRP A 120 8.13 0.31 15.47
C TRP A 120 7.79 0.96 16.82
N LEU A 121 7.70 2.30 16.85
CA LEU A 121 7.30 3.03 18.06
C LEU A 121 5.88 2.66 18.50
N GLY A 122 4.95 2.58 17.56
CA GLY A 122 3.57 2.14 17.82
C GLY A 122 3.49 0.71 18.32
N GLY A 123 4.23 -0.22 17.70
CA GLY A 123 4.30 -1.61 18.13
C GLY A 123 4.90 -1.76 19.52
N ALA A 124 5.94 -0.99 19.85
CA ALA A 124 6.50 -0.94 21.19
C ALA A 124 5.49 -0.39 22.21
N ALA A 125 4.77 0.68 21.88
CA ALA A 125 3.73 1.24 22.74
C ALA A 125 2.58 0.25 22.96
N VAL A 126 2.11 -0.44 21.91
CA VAL A 126 1.08 -1.48 21.99
C VAL A 126 1.56 -2.68 22.81
N LEU A 127 2.82 -3.07 22.70
CA LEU A 127 3.41 -4.14 23.52
C LEU A 127 3.42 -3.78 25.01
N VAL A 128 3.82 -2.55 25.35
CA VAL A 128 3.77 -2.06 26.73
C VAL A 128 2.33 -2.04 27.25
N LEU A 129 1.38 -1.55 26.43
CA LEU A 129 -0.03 -1.53 26.80
C LEU A 129 -0.58 -2.94 27.02
N ALA A 130 -0.25 -3.89 26.15
CA ALA A 130 -0.65 -5.29 26.30
C ALA A 130 -0.09 -5.94 27.58
N ALA A 131 1.12 -5.58 27.98
CA ALA A 131 1.71 -6.05 29.24
C ALA A 131 0.95 -5.48 30.45
N ILE A 132 0.56 -4.20 30.40
CA ILE A 132 -0.27 -3.57 31.45
C ILE A 132 -1.65 -4.22 31.50
N ASP A 133 -2.32 -4.37 30.36
CA ASP A 133 -3.65 -4.97 30.26
C ASP A 133 -3.68 -6.42 30.76
N SER A 134 -2.59 -7.17 30.58
CA SER A 134 -2.47 -8.54 31.08
C SER A 134 -2.51 -8.62 32.61
N VAL A 135 -2.15 -7.54 33.31
CA VAL A 135 -2.14 -7.47 34.78
C VAL A 135 -3.40 -6.82 35.33
N PHE A 136 -3.89 -5.77 34.66
CA PHE A 136 -4.94 -4.90 35.21
C PHE A 136 -6.30 -4.99 34.49
N ALA A 137 -6.36 -5.56 33.29
CA ALA A 137 -7.57 -5.56 32.48
C ALA A 137 -8.29 -6.92 32.48
N THR A 138 -9.50 -6.93 31.91
CA THR A 138 -10.25 -8.18 31.74
C THR A 138 -9.54 -9.10 30.74
N PRO A 139 -9.71 -10.44 30.86
CA PRO A 139 -9.08 -11.39 29.93
C PRO A 139 -9.41 -11.13 28.45
N ARG A 140 -10.60 -10.55 28.18
CA ARG A 140 -11.02 -10.13 26.85
C ARG A 140 -10.11 -9.03 26.29
N VAL A 141 -9.88 -7.98 27.07
CA VAL A 141 -9.02 -6.85 26.66
C VAL A 141 -7.59 -7.32 26.48
N ALA A 142 -7.05 -8.10 27.42
CA ALA A 142 -5.71 -8.68 27.30
C ALA A 142 -5.54 -9.50 26.00
N THR A 143 -6.53 -10.32 25.63
CA THR A 143 -6.49 -11.11 24.39
C THR A 143 -6.45 -10.21 23.14
N VAL A 144 -7.24 -9.14 23.11
CA VAL A 144 -7.24 -8.17 22.01
C VAL A 144 -5.91 -7.44 21.90
N SER A 145 -5.33 -7.01 23.03
CA SER A 145 -4.04 -6.34 23.07
C SER A 145 -2.90 -7.24 22.56
N TRP A 146 -2.90 -8.53 22.94
CA TRP A 146 -1.94 -9.51 22.40
C TRP A 146 -2.15 -9.81 20.91
N LEU A 147 -3.40 -9.88 20.45
CA LEU A 147 -3.69 -10.02 19.01
C LEU A 147 -3.14 -8.83 18.22
N MET A 148 -3.21 -7.62 18.78
CA MET A 148 -2.61 -6.44 18.19
C MET A 148 -1.10 -6.48 18.16
N VAL A 149 -0.44 -6.96 19.22
CA VAL A 149 1.01 -7.19 19.22
C VAL A 149 1.41 -8.14 18.09
N VAL A 150 0.70 -9.26 17.92
CA VAL A 150 0.98 -10.22 16.85
C VAL A 150 0.81 -9.59 15.47
N LEU A 151 -0.25 -8.80 15.27
CA LEU A 151 -0.48 -8.10 14.02
C LEU A 151 0.66 -7.12 13.70
N PHE A 152 1.08 -6.31 14.67
CA PHE A 152 2.21 -5.40 14.53
C PHE A 152 3.52 -6.15 14.26
N ALA A 153 3.75 -7.30 14.90
CA ALA A 153 4.92 -8.12 14.65
C ALA A 153 4.91 -8.64 13.20
N VAL A 154 3.80 -9.19 12.72
CA VAL A 154 3.66 -9.64 11.33
C VAL A 154 3.94 -8.50 10.36
N GLU A 155 3.37 -7.32 10.58
CA GLU A 155 3.62 -6.14 9.76
C GLU A 155 5.12 -5.77 9.77
N ILE A 156 5.74 -5.65 10.94
CA ILE A 156 7.15 -5.26 11.09
C ILE A 156 8.11 -6.24 10.40
N PHE A 157 7.87 -7.55 10.49
CA PHE A 157 8.77 -8.58 9.98
C PHE A 157 8.52 -8.95 8.50
N TRP A 158 7.28 -8.85 8.02
CA TRP A 158 6.94 -9.18 6.64
C TRP A 158 7.21 -7.99 5.71
N TRP A 159 6.84 -6.79 6.12
CA TRP A 159 6.93 -5.57 5.31
C TRP A 159 8.29 -5.28 4.66
N PRO A 160 9.44 -5.33 5.37
CA PRO A 160 10.73 -5.03 4.77
C PRO A 160 11.06 -5.99 3.63
N ARG A 161 10.76 -7.29 3.80
CA ARG A 161 11.06 -8.30 2.78
C ARG A 161 10.24 -8.12 1.51
N VAL A 162 8.95 -7.82 1.64
CA VAL A 162 8.09 -7.57 0.47
C VAL A 162 8.48 -6.30 -0.25
N ARG A 163 8.78 -5.23 0.50
CA ARG A 163 9.23 -3.96 -0.07
C ARG A 163 10.52 -4.13 -0.87
N ASP A 164 11.53 -4.77 -0.29
CA ASP A 164 12.85 -4.88 -0.92
C ASP A 164 12.76 -5.72 -2.19
N ARG A 165 11.94 -6.79 -2.20
CA ARG A 165 11.60 -7.55 -3.42
C ARG A 165 10.91 -6.68 -4.48
N LEU A 166 9.93 -5.87 -4.09
CA LEU A 166 9.22 -5.00 -5.02
C LEU A 166 10.12 -3.90 -5.61
N LEU A 167 11.01 -3.33 -4.82
CA LEU A 167 11.97 -2.32 -5.27
C LEU A 167 13.01 -2.92 -6.23
N ALA A 168 13.52 -4.12 -5.93
CA ALA A 168 14.43 -4.83 -6.84
C ALA A 168 13.77 -5.17 -8.19
N ASN A 169 12.47 -5.52 -8.18
CA ASN A 169 11.71 -5.74 -9.42
C ASN A 169 11.50 -4.45 -10.21
N ALA A 170 11.18 -3.35 -9.51
CA ALA A 170 11.01 -2.05 -10.14
C ALA A 170 12.31 -1.56 -10.80
N GLU A 171 13.46 -1.77 -10.15
CA GLU A 171 14.78 -1.42 -10.69
C GLU A 171 15.07 -2.15 -12.00
N ARG A 172 14.87 -3.46 -12.03
CA ARG A 172 15.07 -4.28 -13.23
C ARG A 172 14.22 -3.81 -14.41
N THR A 173 12.99 -3.39 -14.14
CA THR A 173 12.08 -2.86 -15.17
C THR A 173 12.51 -1.47 -15.65
N HIS A 174 12.97 -0.63 -14.73
CA HIS A 174 13.49 0.70 -15.03
C HIS A 174 14.71 0.62 -15.96
N GLU A 175 15.68 -0.24 -15.65
CA GLU A 175 16.87 -0.45 -16.48
C GLU A 175 16.53 -1.02 -17.88
N ALA A 176 15.53 -1.89 -17.98
CA ALA A 176 15.06 -2.40 -19.27
C ALA A 176 14.35 -1.32 -20.09
N ALA A 177 13.52 -0.50 -19.45
CA ALA A 177 12.81 0.60 -20.10
C ALA A 177 13.78 1.69 -20.61
N CYS A 178 14.80 2.05 -19.83
CA CYS A 178 15.84 3.00 -20.26
C CYS A 178 16.62 2.47 -21.47
N ARG A 179 16.94 1.18 -21.52
CA ARG A 179 17.61 0.55 -22.68
C ARG A 179 16.74 0.61 -23.94
N ALA A 180 15.46 0.30 -23.83
CA ALA A 180 14.53 0.38 -24.95
C ALA A 180 14.36 1.82 -25.49
N LEU A 181 14.32 2.81 -24.59
CA LEU A 181 14.29 4.23 -24.99
C LEU A 181 15.60 4.67 -25.66
N GLY A 182 16.75 4.16 -25.18
CA GLY A 182 18.05 4.40 -25.79
C GLY A 182 18.18 3.81 -27.18
N GLN A 183 17.73 2.57 -27.39
CA GLN A 183 17.74 1.93 -28.72
C GLN A 183 16.86 2.66 -29.72
N ARG A 184 15.64 3.07 -29.32
CA ARG A 184 14.74 3.83 -30.20
C ARG A 184 15.35 5.15 -30.68
N ARG A 185 16.07 5.85 -29.79
CA ARG A 185 16.76 7.11 -30.15
C ARG A 185 17.91 6.88 -31.14
N VAL A 186 18.55 5.71 -31.12
CA VAL A 186 19.62 5.35 -32.06
C VAL A 186 19.04 4.94 -33.41
N ASP A 187 17.90 4.24 -33.43
CA ASP A 187 17.22 3.85 -34.68
C ASP A 187 16.59 5.05 -35.42
N ASP A 188 16.22 6.10 -34.69
CA ASP A 188 15.64 7.34 -35.24
C ASP A 188 16.70 8.37 -35.71
N ALA A 189 18.00 8.12 -35.52
CA ALA A 189 19.12 9.04 -35.82
C ALA A 189 19.94 8.60 -37.05
#